data_AF-A0A399X7X8-F1
#
_entry.id   AF-A0A399X7X8-F1
#
_cell.length_a   1.000
_cell.length_b   1.000
_cell.length_c   1.000
_cell.angle_alpha   90.00
_cell.angle_beta   90.00
_cell.angle_gamma   90.00
#
_symmetry.space_group_name_H-M   'P 1'
#
loop_
_entity.id
_entity.type
_entity.pdbx_description
1 polymer ?
#
loop_
_entity_poly.entity_id
_entity_poly.type
_entity_poly.pdbx_seq_one_letter_code
_entity_poly.pdbx_strand_id
1 'polypeptide(L)'
;MKDKDFGADRESKPRGRRRRKVSYLTINKIYSVDYKDLNILRRYVNDRGKMLPSRQTGTTAKEQRMVARAVRRARELALLPYVVTEFSADRREMARGGPRQRSGGRRPEPPVQAAEAPVEAPVQAPAEAPAEAPTPAVAEEATPESS
;
A
#
# COMPACT_ATOMS: atom_id res chain seq x y z
N MET A 1 -16.49 3.00 -60.37
CA MET A 1 -15.28 3.23 -59.56
C MET A 1 -15.38 4.60 -58.90
N LYS A 2 -15.82 4.65 -57.63
CA LYS A 2 -15.60 5.76 -56.71
C LYS A 2 -15.75 5.20 -55.30
N ASP A 3 -14.80 5.55 -54.46
CA ASP A 3 -14.23 4.68 -53.45
C ASP A 3 -14.96 4.72 -52.11
N LYS A 4 -15.13 3.51 -51.56
CA LYS A 4 -15.16 3.14 -50.13
C LYS A 4 -15.16 4.30 -49.13
N ASP A 5 -16.35 4.62 -48.61
CA ASP A 5 -16.52 5.38 -47.38
C ASP A 5 -15.90 4.62 -46.20
N PHE A 6 -14.70 5.04 -45.80
CA PHE A 6 -14.00 4.53 -44.62
C PHE A 6 -14.62 5.10 -43.36
N GLY A 7 -15.27 4.23 -42.60
CA GLY A 7 -15.19 4.27 -41.14
C GLY A 7 -16.20 5.19 -40.47
N ALA A 8 -17.40 4.64 -40.30
CA ALA A 8 -18.41 5.08 -39.35
C ALA A 8 -17.81 5.62 -38.04
N ASP A 9 -18.32 6.78 -37.66
CA ASP A 9 -18.16 7.47 -36.40
C ASP A 9 -18.27 6.48 -35.23
N ARG A 10 -17.12 6.03 -34.72
CA ARG A 10 -17.07 5.39 -33.41
C ARG A 10 -17.32 6.49 -32.37
N GLU A 11 -18.60 6.75 -32.12
CA GLU A 11 -19.14 7.49 -30.99
C GLU A 11 -18.36 7.08 -29.73
N SER A 12 -17.36 7.89 -29.38
CA SER A 12 -16.46 7.60 -28.28
C SER A 12 -17.21 7.99 -27.02
N LYS A 13 -18.07 7.06 -26.56
CA LYS A 13 -18.81 7.15 -25.29
C LYS A 13 -17.94 7.85 -24.26
N PRO A 14 -18.32 9.02 -23.72
CA PRO A 14 -17.45 9.81 -22.86
C PRO A 14 -17.09 8.97 -21.66
N ARG A 15 -15.83 8.50 -21.62
CA ARG A 15 -15.32 7.71 -20.50
C ARG A 15 -15.52 8.57 -19.26
N GLY A 16 -16.39 8.08 -18.36
CA GLY A 16 -16.89 8.82 -17.20
C GLY A 16 -15.79 9.67 -16.58
N ARG A 17 -16.03 10.98 -16.52
CA ARG A 17 -15.07 11.99 -16.09
C ARG A 17 -14.59 11.64 -14.68
N ARG A 18 -13.46 10.94 -14.57
CA ARG A 18 -12.85 10.64 -13.27
C ARG A 18 -12.63 11.97 -12.55
N ARG A 19 -13.21 12.10 -11.36
CA ARG A 19 -13.06 13.28 -10.51
C ARG A 19 -11.57 13.59 -10.37
N ARG A 20 -11.19 14.83 -10.67
CA ARG A 20 -9.80 15.29 -10.52
C ARG A 20 -9.44 15.19 -9.04
N LYS A 21 -8.35 14.46 -8.74
CA LYS A 21 -7.76 14.44 -7.40
C LYS A 21 -7.10 15.80 -7.14
N VAL A 22 -7.21 16.29 -5.92
CA VAL A 22 -6.54 17.52 -5.49
C VAL A 22 -5.18 17.15 -4.89
N SER A 23 -4.17 17.97 -5.14
CA SER A 23 -2.81 17.72 -4.67
C SER A 23 -2.64 18.04 -3.18
N TYR A 24 -1.70 17.36 -2.53
CA TYR A 24 -1.33 17.64 -1.14
C TYR A 24 -0.83 19.07 -0.95
N LEU A 25 -0.09 19.62 -1.92
CA LEU A 25 0.43 21.00 -1.86
C LEU A 25 -0.70 22.03 -1.88
N THR A 26 -1.73 21.80 -2.72
CA THR A 26 -2.89 22.69 -2.80
C THR A 26 -3.70 22.65 -1.50
N ILE A 27 -3.88 21.48 -0.89
CA ILE A 27 -4.64 21.31 0.36
C ILE A 27 -3.95 22.04 1.52
N ASN A 28 -2.63 21.87 1.64
CA ASN A 28 -1.85 22.47 2.72
C ASN A 28 -1.37 23.89 2.43
N LYS A 29 -1.77 24.47 1.28
CA LYS A 29 -1.37 25.81 0.82
C LYS A 29 0.15 26.03 0.85
N ILE A 30 0.90 25.02 0.44
CA ILE A 30 2.36 25.08 0.36
C ILE A 30 2.75 25.66 -1.00
N TYR A 31 3.29 26.87 -1.01
CA TYR A 31 3.63 27.60 -2.24
C TYR A 31 5.02 27.30 -2.78
N SER A 32 5.95 26.85 -1.92
CA SER A 32 7.33 26.55 -2.27
C SER A 32 7.74 25.19 -1.70
N VAL A 33 8.41 24.38 -2.52
CA VAL A 33 8.93 23.07 -2.13
C VAL A 33 10.43 23.06 -2.36
N ASP A 34 11.19 22.91 -1.28
CA ASP A 34 12.63 22.79 -1.33
C ASP A 34 13.11 21.34 -1.37
N TYR A 35 14.35 21.15 -1.80
CA TYR A 35 14.98 19.81 -1.87
C TYR A 35 15.30 19.23 -0.48
N LYS A 36 15.27 20.06 0.56
CA LYS A 36 15.53 19.69 1.96
C LYS A 36 14.35 18.96 2.60
N ASP A 37 13.13 19.20 2.10
CA ASP A 37 11.89 18.68 2.68
C ASP A 37 11.60 17.25 2.19
N LEU A 38 12.35 16.28 2.72
CA LEU A 38 12.24 14.87 2.33
C LEU A 38 10.84 14.30 2.58
N ASN A 39 10.13 14.78 3.60
CA ASN A 39 8.77 14.34 3.94
C ASN A 39 7.77 14.62 2.82
N ILE A 40 7.90 15.76 2.15
CA ILE A 40 7.04 16.15 1.03
C ILE A 40 7.50 15.38 -0.22
N LEU A 41 8.80 15.38 -0.51
CA LEU A 41 9.36 14.78 -1.71
C LEU A 41 9.13 13.26 -1.78
N ARG A 42 9.24 12.55 -0.65
CA ARG A 42 8.97 11.10 -0.56
C ARG A 42 7.55 10.74 -1.00
N ARG A 43 6.55 11.60 -0.77
CA ARG A 43 5.17 11.38 -1.25
C ARG A 43 5.03 11.46 -2.77
N TYR A 44 5.96 12.12 -3.45
CA TYR A 44 5.98 12.28 -4.90
C TYR A 44 6.89 11.27 -5.61
N VAL A 45 7.55 10.40 -4.86
CA VAL A 45 8.44 9.36 -5.37
C VAL A 45 7.85 8.00 -5.04
N ASN A 46 7.88 7.10 -6.01
CA ASN A 46 7.45 5.72 -5.85
C ASN A 46 8.57 4.90 -5.18
N ASP A 47 8.25 3.72 -4.67
CA ASP A 47 9.21 2.81 -4.03
C ASP A 47 10.42 2.50 -4.94
N ARG A 48 10.23 2.55 -6.27
CA ARG A 48 11.29 2.37 -7.27
C ARG A 48 12.32 3.51 -7.34
N GLY A 49 12.14 4.59 -6.57
CA GLY A 49 12.85 5.84 -6.79
C GLY A 49 12.39 6.60 -8.04
N LYS A 50 11.24 6.26 -8.65
CA LYS A 50 10.68 6.98 -9.83
C LYS A 50 9.68 8.04 -9.39
N MET A 51 9.68 9.23 -10.00
CA MET A 51 8.67 10.26 -9.72
C MET A 51 7.27 9.82 -10.16
N LEU A 52 6.27 10.08 -9.31
CA LEU A 52 4.87 9.80 -9.60
C LEU A 52 4.31 10.80 -10.63
N PRO A 53 3.47 10.33 -11.58
CA PRO A 53 2.85 11.20 -12.57
C PRO A 53 1.73 12.04 -11.95
N SER A 54 1.49 13.24 -12.49
CA SER A 54 0.46 14.19 -12.01
C SER A 54 -0.95 13.59 -11.93
N ARG A 55 -1.29 12.62 -12.78
CA ARG A 55 -2.58 11.90 -12.74
C ARG A 55 -2.81 11.10 -11.45
N GLN A 56 -1.75 10.62 -10.80
CA GLN A 56 -1.88 9.89 -9.54
C GLN A 56 -1.99 10.86 -8.36
N THR A 57 -1.13 11.89 -8.35
CA THR A 57 -1.00 12.79 -7.19
C THR A 57 -1.93 14.00 -7.24
N GLY A 58 -2.53 14.31 -8.39
CA GLY A 58 -3.44 15.44 -8.55
C GLY A 58 -2.77 16.82 -8.60
N THR A 59 -1.45 16.86 -8.78
CA THR A 59 -0.67 18.11 -8.87
C THR A 59 -0.98 18.91 -10.13
N THR A 60 -1.02 20.23 -9.99
CA THR A 60 -1.08 21.13 -11.15
C THR A 60 0.24 21.10 -11.93
N ALA A 61 0.22 21.54 -13.19
CA ALA A 61 1.43 21.56 -14.01
C ALA A 61 2.54 22.49 -13.47
N LYS A 62 2.17 23.51 -12.68
CA LYS A 62 3.12 24.42 -12.01
C LYS A 62 3.80 23.72 -10.83
N GLU A 63 2.99 23.14 -9.95
CA GLU A 63 3.45 22.35 -8.80
C GLU A 63 4.34 21.18 -9.24
N GLN A 64 3.94 20.43 -10.27
CA GLN A 64 4.73 19.29 -10.76
C GLN A 64 6.11 19.72 -11.26
N ARG A 65 6.23 20.88 -11.92
CA ARG A 65 7.51 21.43 -12.38
C ARG A 65 8.40 21.84 -11.21
N MET A 66 7.83 22.44 -10.18
CA MET A 66 8.53 22.81 -8.95
C MET A 66 9.05 21.57 -8.22
N VAL A 67 8.20 20.59 -7.98
CA VAL A 67 8.57 19.30 -7.36
C VAL A 67 9.63 18.59 -8.19
N ALA A 68 9.49 18.54 -9.52
CA ALA A 68 10.48 17.89 -10.38
C ALA A 68 11.86 18.56 -10.37
N ARG A 69 11.93 19.87 -10.09
CA ARG A 69 13.21 20.58 -9.87
C ARG A 69 13.78 20.24 -8.50
N ALA A 70 12.96 20.26 -7.45
CA ALA A 70 13.38 19.91 -6.10
C ALA A 70 13.86 18.45 -5.99
N VAL A 71 13.14 17.50 -6.59
CA VAL A 71 13.53 16.08 -6.63
C VAL A 71 14.83 15.87 -7.39
N ARG A 72 15.07 16.59 -8.49
CA ARG A 72 16.34 16.49 -9.23
C ARG A 72 17.53 16.94 -8.36
N ARG A 73 17.43 18.11 -7.74
CA ARG A 73 18.45 18.61 -6.80
C ARG A 73 18.67 17.68 -5.61
N ALA A 74 17.59 17.13 -5.04
CA ALA A 74 17.69 16.19 -3.93
C ALA A 74 18.45 14.91 -4.32
N ARG A 75 18.34 14.45 -5.58
CA ARG A 75 19.08 13.29 -6.08
C ARG A 75 20.54 13.61 -6.38
N GLU A 76 20.83 14.81 -6.89
CA GLU A 76 22.21 15.29 -7.08
C GLU A 76 22.96 15.36 -5.74
N LEU A 77 22.26 15.73 -4.67
CA LEU A 77 22.78 15.77 -3.30
C LEU A 77 22.69 14.43 -2.54
N ALA A 78 22.36 13.33 -3.23
CA ALA A 78 22.21 11.99 -2.66
C ALA A 78 21.18 11.86 -1.51
N LEU A 79 20.24 12.81 -1.37
CA LEU A 79 19.16 12.74 -0.38
C LEU A 79 18.05 11.77 -0.79
N LEU A 80 17.91 11.50 -2.09
CA LEU A 80 16.97 10.55 -2.67
C LEU A 80 17.66 9.61 -3.66
N PRO A 81 17.34 8.31 -3.64
CA PRO A 81 17.94 7.34 -4.56
C PRO A 81 17.40 7.52 -5.99
N TYR A 82 18.26 7.26 -6.99
CA TYR A 82 17.86 7.18 -8.40
C TYR A 82 17.17 5.86 -8.73
N VAL A 83 17.66 4.78 -8.15
CA VAL A 83 17.17 3.41 -8.33
C VAL A 83 17.19 2.73 -6.97
N VAL A 84 16.07 2.14 -6.58
CA VAL A 84 16.01 1.26 -5.42
C VAL A 84 16.06 -0.17 -5.95
N THR A 85 17.13 -0.90 -5.64
CA THR A 85 17.35 -2.28 -6.08
C THR A 85 16.50 -3.26 -5.25
N GLU A 86 16.40 -2.99 -3.95
CA GLU A 86 15.62 -3.80 -3.02
C GLU A 86 14.19 -3.25 -2.93
N PHE A 87 13.29 -3.83 -3.71
CA PHE A 87 11.86 -3.69 -3.42
C PHE A 87 11.58 -4.44 -2.14
N SER A 88 11.10 -3.75 -1.10
CA SER A 88 10.49 -4.37 0.07
C SER A 88 9.63 -5.55 -0.39
N ALA A 89 10.10 -6.75 -0.09
CA ALA A 89 9.62 -8.01 -0.67
C ALA A 89 8.15 -8.30 -0.30
N ASP A 90 7.58 -7.52 0.61
CA ASP A 90 6.24 -7.63 1.20
C ASP A 90 5.11 -7.66 0.16
N ARG A 91 5.25 -7.00 -1.00
CA ARG A 91 4.20 -7.04 -2.04
C ARG A 91 4.23 -8.33 -2.87
N ARG A 92 5.38 -9.02 -2.94
CA ARG A 92 5.51 -10.28 -3.72
C ARG A 92 4.88 -11.46 -2.99
N GLU A 93 4.76 -11.40 -1.67
CA GLU A 93 4.04 -12.41 -0.89
C GLU A 93 2.51 -12.33 -1.07
N MET A 94 1.92 -11.13 -1.06
CA MET A 94 0.47 -10.98 -1.19
C MET A 94 -0.06 -11.36 -2.59
N ALA A 95 0.79 -11.37 -3.62
CA ALA A 95 0.45 -11.78 -4.98
C ALA A 95 0.52 -13.31 -5.22
N ARG A 96 0.98 -14.09 -4.23
CA ARG A 96 0.83 -15.55 -4.20
C ARG A 96 -0.41 -15.99 -3.42
N GLY A 97 -1.39 -15.09 -3.24
CA GLY A 97 -2.73 -15.46 -2.81
C GLY A 97 -3.32 -16.49 -3.76
N GLY A 98 -3.63 -17.68 -3.23
CA GLY A 98 -3.90 -18.92 -3.94
C GLY A 98 -4.98 -18.86 -5.03
N PRO A 99 -5.12 -19.94 -5.82
CA PRO A 99 -6.05 -20.00 -6.94
C PRO A 99 -7.45 -19.63 -6.45
N ARG A 100 -8.06 -18.60 -7.06
CA ARG A 100 -9.47 -18.29 -6.88
C ARG A 100 -10.25 -19.56 -7.24
N GLN A 101 -10.74 -20.28 -6.24
CA GLN A 101 -11.63 -21.41 -6.44
C GLN A 101 -12.84 -20.89 -7.20
N ARG A 102 -12.84 -21.12 -8.51
CA ARG A 102 -14.04 -20.99 -9.33
C ARG A 102 -14.86 -22.23 -9.05
N SER A 103 -15.46 -22.31 -7.86
CA SER A 103 -16.52 -23.27 -7.57
C SER A 103 -17.75 -22.83 -8.35
N GLY A 104 -17.82 -23.25 -9.61
CA GLY A 104 -19.11 -23.50 -10.22
C GLY A 104 -19.77 -24.64 -9.46
N GLY A 105 -21.00 -24.43 -8.99
CA GLY A 105 -21.93 -25.51 -8.71
C GLY A 105 -22.37 -25.67 -7.25
N ARG A 106 -23.69 -25.49 -7.07
CA ARG A 106 -24.55 -25.81 -5.92
C ARG A 106 -24.41 -24.93 -4.68
N ARG A 107 -25.33 -23.96 -4.58
CA ARG A 107 -25.89 -23.54 -3.30
C ARG A 107 -26.38 -24.79 -2.55
N PRO A 108 -25.98 -25.05 -1.30
CA PRO A 108 -26.72 -25.97 -0.46
C PRO A 108 -28.06 -25.33 -0.09
N GLU A 109 -29.15 -26.02 -0.40
CA GLU A 109 -30.50 -25.70 0.08
C GLU A 109 -30.52 -25.88 1.61
N PRO A 110 -31.12 -24.95 2.38
CA PRO A 110 -31.27 -25.16 3.81
C PRO A 110 -32.35 -26.22 4.09
N PRO A 111 -32.10 -27.25 4.92
CA PRO A 111 -33.17 -28.13 5.37
C PRO A 111 -34.07 -27.35 6.32
N VAL A 112 -35.28 -27.08 5.84
CA VAL A 112 -36.37 -26.52 6.64
C VAL A 112 -37.07 -27.63 7.43
N GLN A 113 -37.04 -27.45 8.75
CA GLN A 113 -38.00 -27.87 9.78
C GLN A 113 -37.77 -29.20 10.55
N ALA A 114 -37.40 -28.97 11.83
CA ALA A 114 -38.15 -29.34 13.03
C ALA A 114 -37.92 -30.69 13.72
N ALA A 115 -38.04 -30.59 15.05
CA ALA A 115 -38.09 -31.60 16.11
C ALA A 115 -36.74 -32.11 16.63
N GLU A 116 -36.45 -32.22 17.92
CA GLU A 116 -37.11 -31.92 19.20
C GLU A 116 -35.99 -31.97 20.28
N ALA A 117 -36.19 -31.31 21.42
CA ALA A 117 -35.27 -31.29 22.58
C ALA A 117 -35.11 -32.70 23.23
N PRO A 118 -34.16 -32.98 24.15
CA PRO A 118 -34.08 -32.29 25.44
C PRO A 118 -32.68 -31.97 26.00
N VAL A 119 -32.71 -30.94 26.84
CA VAL A 119 -31.88 -30.64 28.02
C VAL A 119 -31.25 -31.84 28.73
N GLU A 120 -29.93 -31.77 28.94
CA GLU A 120 -29.30 -32.13 30.22
C GLU A 120 -27.91 -31.48 30.35
N ALA A 121 -27.79 -30.54 31.29
CA ALA A 121 -26.54 -30.22 32.00
C ALA A 121 -26.42 -31.24 33.16
N PRO A 122 -25.25 -31.57 33.76
CA PRO A 122 -24.20 -30.66 34.27
C PRO A 122 -22.76 -31.23 33.95
N VAL A 123 -21.60 -30.70 34.35
CA VAL A 123 -21.03 -30.54 35.69
C VAL A 123 -19.68 -29.82 35.54
N GLN A 124 -19.31 -29.06 36.57
CA GLN A 124 -18.16 -28.18 36.73
C GLN A 124 -16.78 -28.87 36.84
N ALA A 125 -15.75 -28.02 36.64
CA ALA A 125 -14.48 -27.91 37.39
C ALA A 125 -13.28 -28.83 36.99
N PRO A 126 -12.03 -28.53 37.42
CA PRO A 126 -11.33 -27.24 37.52
C PRO A 126 -9.87 -27.28 36.95
N ALA A 127 -9.24 -26.10 36.91
CA ALA A 127 -7.81 -25.79 37.08
C ALA A 127 -6.70 -26.81 36.72
N GLU A 128 -5.75 -26.38 35.88
CA GLU A 128 -4.30 -26.51 36.21
C GLU A 128 -3.43 -25.59 35.33
N ALA A 129 -2.73 -24.67 36.00
CA ALA A 129 -1.44 -24.12 35.57
C ALA A 129 -0.37 -24.86 36.39
N PRO A 130 0.87 -25.08 35.90
CA PRO A 130 1.97 -24.12 36.17
C PRO A 130 3.00 -24.03 35.01
N ALA A 131 3.56 -22.85 34.72
CA ALA A 131 4.90 -22.40 35.13
C ALA A 131 6.09 -23.29 34.72
N GLU A 132 6.92 -22.79 33.79
CA GLU A 132 8.37 -23.02 33.79
C GLU A 132 9.11 -21.85 33.11
N ALA A 133 9.90 -21.12 33.89
CA ALA A 133 11.01 -20.24 33.45
C ALA A 133 12.33 -21.06 33.60
N PRO A 134 13.58 -20.55 33.59
CA PRO A 134 14.18 -19.27 33.14
C PRO A 134 15.52 -19.44 32.32
N THR A 135 16.06 -18.32 31.77
CA THR A 135 17.50 -17.90 31.61
C THR A 135 18.58 -18.88 31.09
N PRO A 136 19.57 -18.46 30.26
CA PRO A 136 20.70 -17.65 30.78
C PRO A 136 21.40 -16.70 29.78
N ALA A 137 21.86 -15.55 30.26
CA ALA A 137 23.07 -14.89 29.75
C ALA A 137 23.53 -13.80 30.73
N VAL A 138 24.30 -14.24 31.73
CA VAL A 138 25.23 -13.39 32.48
C VAL A 138 26.46 -13.19 31.60
N ALA A 139 26.85 -11.94 31.38
CA ALA A 139 28.22 -11.55 31.08
C ALA A 139 28.39 -10.08 31.49
N GLU A 140 28.70 -9.94 32.77
CA GLU A 140 29.35 -8.82 33.42
C GLU A 140 30.78 -8.71 32.88
N GLU A 141 31.20 -7.53 32.43
CA GLU A 141 32.57 -7.08 32.67
C GLU A 141 32.61 -5.53 32.68
N ALA A 142 32.71 -5.00 33.88
CA ALA A 142 33.13 -3.64 34.13
C ALA A 142 34.65 -3.53 33.91
N THR A 143 35.09 -2.47 33.25
CA THR A 143 36.49 -1.99 33.36
C THR A 143 36.45 -0.49 33.66
N PRO A 144 37.00 -0.03 34.80
CA PRO A 144 36.97 1.36 35.21
C PRO A 144 38.04 2.23 34.53
N GLU A 145 37.77 3.52 34.55
CA GLU A 145 38.59 4.66 34.11
C GLU A 145 40.07 4.56 34.48
N SER A 146 40.92 4.90 33.51
CA SER A 146 42.36 5.10 33.67
C SER A 146 42.67 6.59 33.64
N SER A 147 43.21 7.06 34.77
CA SER A 147 44.26 8.07 35.01
C SER A 147 44.18 9.47 34.41
#